data_AF-A0A8H6QR73-F1
#
_entry.id   AF-A0A8H6QR73-F1
#
_cell.length_a   1.000
_cell.length_b   1.000
_cell.length_c   1.000
_cell.angle_alpha   90.00
_cell.angle_beta   90.00
_cell.angle_gamma   90.00
#
_symmetry.space_group_name_H-M   'P 1'
#
loop_
_entity.id
_entity.type
_entity.pdbx_description
1 polymer ?
#
loop_
_entity_poly.entity_id
_entity_poly.type
_entity_poly.pdbx_seq_one_letter_code
_entity_poly.pdbx_strand_id
1 'polypeptide(L)'
;MATGTISAMPPYALADQVCIAGWGKGDFLGLCNFSCALGYCPVGACVCTKMGPHPDTPAAKGVQGYPAAGRDANFAGLCSFSCNYGYCPSGVCDTVQHPLTIPTTSPFVPDTCVSGTGQDSFAGLCSYSCNFGFCPIHLCTCTAVGPLIEPPPKNTSITGYSPSVDDSDLCMFACQRGYCPSPICQDYSADDFVCGASEDDYDVDCGETMPCDFTKSYDTLADLANVMDTMDPYCISYYSINVLGRRLDDAMVEYNSIVAGDYDKKFDDYVDYIKDTIPLQLRQFLLDSNSTVSRGNKYFECAFETGPRQACPIDTNFFTGRVTVTYYLVDADGFYADLAATYGIQKEWVGFGEYDETQCRGTVLGDDQCTIYYGFPLKSSNVTVDNPKDIITKALPGIRSLNTTIALTQLEINAGTWTGVLDDVIQTISTAVFLVQQAIDSMKCVVKIADDYEDEKEKRLVETILGVVLLVLPFVGELDYFTESMVVLGRMLRLATDVGLVGTTIYSVVEDPSLAPLTILTALMGGARTPETFSTTAAARRKMTDEDIEALGPVFKNNNMNYQSVAGQCRKELST
;
A
#
# COMPACT_ATOMS: atom_id res chain seq x y z
N MET A 1 -20.18 22.35 -25.89
CA MET A 1 -19.15 22.94 -25.00
C MET A 1 -18.00 21.94 -24.96
N ALA A 2 -16.76 22.42 -25.07
CA ALA A 2 -15.59 21.58 -25.35
C ALA A 2 -15.27 20.59 -24.21
N THR A 3 -15.17 19.31 -24.56
CA THR A 3 -14.65 18.21 -23.74
C THR A 3 -13.14 18.13 -23.92
N GLY A 4 -12.37 18.54 -22.91
CA GLY A 4 -10.93 18.38 -22.89
C GLY A 4 -10.55 16.97 -22.43
N THR A 5 -9.95 16.18 -23.31
CA THR A 5 -9.24 14.94 -22.98
C THR A 5 -7.93 15.29 -22.28
N ILE A 6 -7.72 14.75 -21.08
CA ILE A 6 -6.45 14.89 -20.35
C ILE A 6 -5.59 13.66 -20.70
N SER A 7 -4.70 13.82 -21.68
CA SER A 7 -3.60 12.89 -21.93
C SER A 7 -2.35 13.48 -21.29
N ALA A 8 -1.86 12.85 -20.23
CA ALA A 8 -0.60 13.25 -19.60
C ALA A 8 0.38 12.08 -19.69
N MET A 9 1.03 11.94 -20.83
CA MET A 9 2.31 11.23 -20.90
C MET A 9 3.32 12.10 -20.14
N PRO A 10 4.01 11.59 -19.09
CA PRO A 10 4.99 12.39 -18.37
C PRO A 10 6.07 12.88 -19.35
N PRO A 11 6.36 14.19 -19.41
CA PRO A 11 7.27 14.74 -20.41
C PRO A 11 8.74 14.28 -20.26
N TYR A 12 9.08 13.57 -19.18
CA TYR A 12 10.45 13.15 -18.85
C TYR A 12 10.48 11.74 -18.24
N ALA A 13 11.46 10.92 -18.65
CA ALA A 13 11.68 9.59 -18.07
C ALA A 13 12.11 9.70 -16.60
N LEU A 14 11.73 8.72 -15.77
CA LEU A 14 11.98 8.74 -14.32
C LEU A 14 13.47 8.82 -13.96
N ALA A 15 14.36 8.23 -14.78
CA ALA A 15 15.80 8.28 -14.59
C ALA A 15 16.40 9.69 -14.77
N ASP A 16 15.68 10.59 -15.46
CA ASP A 16 16.10 11.96 -15.74
C ASP A 16 15.50 12.96 -14.74
N GLN A 17 14.73 12.47 -13.77
CA GLN A 17 14.07 13.31 -12.76
C GLN A 17 14.89 13.38 -11.47
N VAL A 18 15.00 14.59 -10.93
CA VAL A 18 15.59 14.88 -9.62
C VAL A 18 14.56 15.59 -8.76
N CYS A 19 14.84 15.69 -7.46
CA CYS A 19 13.99 16.50 -6.59
C CYS A 19 14.17 17.98 -6.95
N ILE A 20 13.07 18.65 -7.30
CA ILE A 20 13.02 20.07 -7.72
C ILE A 20 12.29 20.97 -6.70
N ALA A 21 11.75 20.40 -5.63
CA ALA A 21 11.26 21.15 -4.48
C ALA A 21 11.29 20.26 -3.24
N GLY A 22 11.73 20.79 -2.12
CA GLY A 22 11.80 20.08 -0.86
C GLY A 22 11.88 21.04 0.31
N TRP A 23 11.74 20.52 1.52
CA TRP A 23 11.85 21.30 2.75
C TRP A 23 12.69 20.55 3.78
N GLY A 24 13.12 21.25 4.82
CA GLY A 24 13.88 20.69 5.94
C GLY A 24 13.35 21.22 7.26
N LYS A 25 13.61 20.49 8.34
CA LYS A 25 13.15 20.88 9.69
C LYS A 25 14.00 22.04 10.25
N GLY A 26 13.36 23.02 10.88
CA GLY A 26 14.04 24.11 11.58
C GLY A 26 14.98 24.91 10.66
N ASP A 27 16.24 25.06 11.07
CA ASP A 27 17.27 25.81 10.33
C ASP A 27 17.65 25.18 8.97
N PHE A 28 17.25 23.93 8.70
CA PHE A 28 17.39 23.30 7.39
C PHE A 28 16.36 23.80 6.36
N LEU A 29 15.26 24.43 6.80
CA LEU A 29 14.13 24.80 5.93
C LEU A 29 14.57 25.61 4.72
N GLY A 30 15.32 26.70 4.97
CA GLY A 30 15.78 27.58 3.91
C GLY A 30 16.79 26.91 2.98
N LEU A 31 17.71 26.12 3.53
CA LEU A 31 18.73 25.42 2.75
C LEU A 31 18.13 24.35 1.85
N CYS A 32 17.23 23.52 2.39
CA CYS A 32 16.55 22.49 1.64
C CYS A 32 15.64 23.08 0.56
N ASN A 33 14.89 24.14 0.87
CA ASN A 33 14.04 24.80 -0.14
C ASN A 33 14.88 25.31 -1.33
N PHE A 34 16.02 25.96 -1.04
CA PHE A 34 16.91 26.45 -2.07
C PHE A 34 17.63 25.32 -2.84
N SER A 35 18.20 24.35 -2.13
CA SER A 35 19.03 23.32 -2.75
C SER A 35 18.22 22.32 -3.56
N CYS A 36 17.06 21.91 -3.03
CA CYS A 36 16.14 21.03 -3.75
C CYS A 36 15.55 21.75 -4.97
N ALA A 37 15.33 23.07 -4.94
CA ALA A 37 14.94 23.83 -6.15
C ALA A 37 15.98 23.79 -7.28
N LEU A 38 17.23 23.41 -6.98
CA LEU A 38 18.33 23.30 -7.93
C LEU A 38 18.73 21.83 -8.22
N GLY A 39 17.92 20.85 -7.81
CA GLY A 39 18.20 19.43 -8.06
C GLY A 39 19.07 18.74 -7.01
N TYR A 40 19.54 19.45 -5.96
CA TYR A 40 20.35 18.87 -4.89
C TYR A 40 19.56 18.77 -3.58
N CYS A 41 19.01 17.59 -3.33
CA CYS A 41 18.14 17.32 -2.18
C CYS A 41 18.60 16.08 -1.40
N PRO A 42 19.57 16.22 -0.48
CA PRO A 42 20.10 15.09 0.28
C PRO A 42 19.06 14.56 1.28
N VAL A 43 18.68 13.28 1.14
CA VAL A 43 17.63 12.60 1.93
C VAL A 43 17.93 12.53 3.43
N GLY A 44 19.19 12.70 3.84
CA GLY A 44 19.57 12.73 5.25
C GLY A 44 19.23 14.05 5.96
N ALA A 45 18.84 15.09 5.24
CA ALA A 45 18.53 16.42 5.82
C ALA A 45 17.27 17.07 5.24
N CYS A 46 16.89 16.72 4.01
CA CYS A 46 15.77 17.32 3.29
C CYS A 46 14.71 16.29 2.89
N VAL A 47 13.45 16.72 2.91
CA VAL A 47 12.28 15.97 2.45
C VAL A 47 11.88 16.49 1.08
N CYS A 48 11.90 15.62 0.07
CA CYS A 48 11.44 15.99 -1.26
C CYS A 48 9.92 16.09 -1.31
N THR A 49 9.41 17.11 -1.99
CA THR A 49 7.97 17.34 -2.19
C THR A 49 7.57 17.35 -3.65
N LYS A 50 8.54 17.48 -4.57
CA LYS A 50 8.29 17.50 -6.01
C LYS A 50 9.49 16.98 -6.77
N MET A 51 9.26 15.98 -7.63
CA MET A 51 10.23 15.51 -8.62
C MET A 51 9.98 16.20 -9.97
N GLY A 52 11.02 16.36 -10.77
CA GLY A 52 10.93 16.92 -12.12
C GLY A 52 12.27 16.86 -12.85
N PRO A 53 12.34 17.35 -14.10
CA PRO A 53 13.58 17.36 -14.86
C PRO A 53 14.65 18.17 -14.11
N HIS A 54 15.93 17.83 -14.32
CA HIS A 54 17.02 18.59 -13.72
C HIS A 54 16.88 20.08 -14.03
N PRO A 55 16.77 20.96 -13.01
CA PRO A 55 16.65 22.39 -13.23
C PRO A 55 17.91 22.92 -13.91
N ASP A 56 17.75 23.94 -14.75
CA ASP A 56 18.89 24.72 -15.24
C ASP A 56 19.55 25.40 -14.05
N THR A 57 20.75 24.95 -13.68
CA THR A 57 21.47 25.50 -12.53
C THR A 57 22.12 26.83 -12.90
N PRO A 58 22.01 27.87 -12.03
CA PRO A 58 22.75 29.11 -12.23
C PRO A 58 24.26 28.85 -12.27
N ALA A 59 25.02 29.75 -12.90
CA ALA A 59 26.47 29.67 -12.86
C ALA A 59 26.98 29.68 -11.40
N ALA A 60 27.84 28.71 -11.06
CA ALA A 60 28.46 28.63 -9.75
C ALA A 60 29.26 29.91 -9.46
N LYS A 61 29.06 30.48 -8.26
CA LYS A 61 29.75 31.70 -7.80
C LYS A 61 31.11 31.41 -7.17
N GLY A 62 31.46 30.14 -6.95
CA GLY A 62 32.74 29.73 -6.36
C GLY A 62 32.86 30.04 -4.87
N VAL A 63 31.73 30.31 -4.19
CA VAL A 63 31.71 30.62 -2.76
C VAL A 63 31.62 29.33 -1.96
N GLN A 64 32.68 28.99 -1.23
CA GLN A 64 32.67 27.84 -0.34
C GLN A 64 31.91 28.17 0.96
N GLY A 65 30.84 27.42 1.22
CA GLY A 65 30.08 27.51 2.47
C GLY A 65 30.45 26.42 3.47
N TYR A 66 30.45 26.77 4.74
CA TYR A 66 30.61 25.89 5.90
C TYR A 66 29.43 26.10 6.86
N PRO A 67 29.15 25.15 7.76
CA PRO A 67 28.23 25.38 8.86
C PRO A 67 28.71 26.57 9.70
N ALA A 68 27.79 27.45 10.08
CA ALA A 68 28.09 28.57 10.97
C ALA A 68 28.51 28.09 12.36
N ALA A 69 29.12 28.96 13.14
CA ALA A 69 29.49 28.66 14.53
C ALA A 69 28.27 28.14 15.33
N GLY A 70 28.45 27.02 16.03
CA GLY A 70 27.38 26.36 16.81
C GLY A 70 26.50 25.40 16.00
N ARG A 71 26.85 25.11 14.75
CA ARG A 71 26.15 24.13 13.90
C ARG A 71 26.90 22.81 13.81
N ASP A 72 26.16 21.75 13.56
CA ASP A 72 26.68 20.39 13.41
C ASP A 72 27.06 20.04 11.96
N ALA A 73 27.61 18.84 11.77
CA ALA A 73 28.08 18.35 10.49
C ALA A 73 26.99 18.16 9.43
N ASN A 74 25.72 18.04 9.82
CA ASN A 74 24.61 17.79 8.89
C ASN A 74 24.36 19.00 7.96
N PHE A 75 24.79 20.20 8.36
CA PHE A 75 24.71 21.41 7.53
C PHE A 75 25.81 21.49 6.46
N ALA A 76 26.87 20.66 6.53
CA ALA A 76 28.08 20.86 5.74
C ALA A 76 27.84 20.78 4.22
N GLY A 77 27.17 19.72 3.76
CA GLY A 77 26.86 19.55 2.33
C GLY A 77 25.92 20.63 1.79
N LEU A 78 24.89 20.98 2.58
CA LEU A 78 23.90 21.98 2.19
C LEU A 78 24.47 23.41 2.18
N CYS A 79 25.32 23.77 3.14
CA CYS A 79 26.00 25.06 3.14
C CYS A 79 27.00 25.17 1.99
N SER A 80 27.80 24.13 1.74
CA SER A 80 28.74 24.11 0.62
C SER A 80 28.02 24.30 -0.72
N PHE A 81 26.91 23.60 -0.93
CA PHE A 81 26.12 23.73 -2.16
C PHE A 81 25.43 25.09 -2.25
N SER A 82 24.67 25.48 -1.23
CA SER A 82 23.80 26.66 -1.29
C SER A 82 24.59 27.96 -1.42
N CYS A 83 25.69 28.11 -0.67
CA CYS A 83 26.54 29.29 -0.75
C CYS A 83 27.19 29.40 -2.13
N ASN A 84 27.60 28.28 -2.73
CA ASN A 84 28.19 28.26 -4.08
C ASN A 84 27.22 28.76 -5.17
N TYR A 85 25.91 28.59 -4.97
CA TYR A 85 24.87 29.12 -5.87
C TYR A 85 24.24 30.43 -5.39
N GLY A 86 24.78 31.04 -4.34
CA GLY A 86 24.45 32.39 -3.91
C GLY A 86 23.39 32.51 -2.82
N TYR A 87 23.00 31.41 -2.18
CA TYR A 87 22.16 31.41 -0.98
C TYR A 87 22.97 30.96 0.23
N CYS A 88 23.44 31.93 1.02
CA CYS A 88 24.28 31.69 2.19
C CYS A 88 23.68 32.39 3.42
N PRO A 89 22.65 31.80 4.06
CA PRO A 89 21.94 32.44 5.17
C PRO A 89 22.84 32.60 6.40
N SER A 90 23.02 33.84 6.86
CA SER A 90 23.81 34.17 8.04
C SER A 90 23.20 33.55 9.30
N GLY A 91 24.02 32.85 10.09
CA GLY A 91 23.58 32.13 11.30
C GLY A 91 23.28 30.64 11.08
N VAL A 92 23.26 30.18 9.83
CA VAL A 92 23.19 28.76 9.47
C VAL A 92 24.44 28.35 8.70
N CYS A 93 24.86 29.17 7.73
CA CYS A 93 26.09 28.99 6.98
C CYS A 93 27.03 30.18 7.14
N ASP A 94 28.31 29.94 6.95
CA ASP A 94 29.39 30.93 6.95
C ASP A 94 30.40 30.58 5.83
N THR A 95 31.20 31.56 5.42
CA THR A 95 32.32 31.39 4.47
C THR A 95 33.63 31.05 5.17
N VAL A 96 33.65 31.15 6.50
CA VAL A 96 34.77 30.74 7.35
C VAL A 96 34.40 29.42 8.03
N GLN A 97 35.35 28.48 8.07
CA GLN A 97 35.15 27.20 8.73
C GLN A 97 35.25 27.35 10.26
N HIS A 98 34.26 26.81 10.96
CA HIS A 98 34.20 26.77 12.44
C HIS A 98 34.27 25.32 12.96
N PRO A 99 34.67 25.09 14.22
CA PRO A 99 34.52 23.80 14.87
C PRO A 99 33.04 23.37 14.92
N LEU A 100 32.77 22.14 14.52
CA LEU A 100 31.41 21.58 14.49
C LEU A 100 30.98 21.09 15.87
N THR A 101 29.71 21.29 16.20
CA THR A 101 29.11 20.74 17.43
C THR A 101 28.62 19.32 17.19
N ILE A 102 28.78 18.44 18.18
CA ILE A 102 28.13 17.12 18.19
C ILE A 102 26.81 17.28 18.93
N PRO A 103 25.65 17.15 18.26
CA PRO A 103 24.37 17.32 18.92
C PRO A 103 24.13 16.14 19.88
N THR A 104 23.66 16.42 21.09
CA THR A 104 23.32 15.39 22.10
C THR A 104 22.02 14.66 21.76
N THR A 105 21.15 15.30 20.99
CA THR A 105 19.91 14.75 20.46
C THR A 105 19.86 15.00 18.96
N SER A 106 19.38 14.06 18.17
CA SER A 106 19.28 14.25 16.72
C SER A 106 18.40 15.48 16.40
N PRO A 107 18.84 16.40 15.53
CA PRO A 107 18.07 17.59 15.16
C PRO A 107 16.74 17.24 14.46
N PHE A 108 16.61 16.00 13.99
CA PHE A 108 15.41 15.48 13.34
C PHE A 108 14.37 14.92 14.33
N VAL A 109 14.70 14.71 15.60
CA VAL A 109 13.76 14.26 16.63
C VAL A 109 12.86 15.43 17.05
N PRO A 110 11.51 15.30 17.04
CA PRO A 110 10.60 16.37 17.41
C PRO A 110 10.84 16.84 18.86
N ASP A 111 10.53 18.10 19.13
CA ASP A 111 10.61 18.64 20.48
C ASP A 111 9.60 17.91 21.37
N THR A 112 10.01 17.69 22.62
CA THR A 112 9.19 17.06 23.66
C THR A 112 8.80 18.11 24.70
N CYS A 113 7.84 17.79 25.55
CA CYS A 113 7.58 18.65 26.68
C CYS A 113 8.81 18.66 27.61
N VAL A 114 9.29 19.85 27.97
CA VAL A 114 10.41 20.05 28.90
C VAL A 114 10.02 20.88 30.12
N SER A 115 8.76 21.31 30.19
CA SER A 115 8.15 21.86 31.39
C SER A 115 6.64 21.80 31.28
N GLY A 116 5.95 21.46 32.35
CA GLY A 116 4.50 21.38 32.38
C GLY A 116 3.93 21.70 33.76
N THR A 117 2.62 21.85 33.84
CA THR A 117 1.89 22.08 35.08
C THR A 117 0.67 21.19 35.14
N GLY A 118 0.27 20.76 36.33
CA GLY A 118 -0.97 20.02 36.58
C GLY A 118 -1.96 20.87 37.37
N GLN A 119 -3.16 20.34 37.55
CA GLN A 119 -4.14 20.89 38.50
C GLN A 119 -4.08 20.11 39.82
N ASP A 120 -4.50 20.79 40.91
CA ASP A 120 -4.65 20.21 42.24
C ASP A 120 -3.44 19.37 42.67
N SER A 121 -3.68 18.14 43.12
CA SER A 121 -2.68 17.20 43.64
C SER A 121 -1.69 16.70 42.58
N PHE A 122 -1.95 16.93 41.28
CA PHE A 122 -1.06 16.57 40.19
C PHE A 122 -0.09 17.68 39.79
N ALA A 123 -0.20 18.89 40.37
CA ALA A 123 0.65 20.03 40.03
C ALA A 123 2.14 19.70 40.10
N GLY A 124 2.57 19.03 41.17
CA GLY A 124 3.97 18.61 41.36
C GLY A 124 4.40 17.50 40.40
N LEU A 125 3.55 16.49 40.18
CA LEU A 125 3.83 15.35 39.29
C LEU A 125 3.99 15.80 37.85
N CYS A 126 3.07 16.63 37.36
CA CYS A 126 3.16 17.22 36.04
C CYS A 126 4.37 18.14 35.91
N SER A 127 4.67 18.95 36.93
CA SER A 127 5.88 19.78 36.91
C SER A 127 7.18 18.98 36.87
N TYR A 128 7.20 17.75 37.39
CA TYR A 128 8.36 16.88 37.36
C TYR A 128 8.45 16.08 36.07
N SER A 129 7.41 15.31 35.75
CA SER A 129 7.38 14.36 34.63
C SER A 129 7.44 15.03 33.26
N CYS A 130 6.75 16.17 33.12
CA CYS A 130 6.78 16.96 31.89
C CYS A 130 8.15 17.60 31.63
N ASN A 131 9.10 17.60 32.57
CA ASN A 131 10.47 18.03 32.28
C ASN A 131 11.25 17.01 31.44
N PHE A 132 10.76 15.76 31.38
CA PHE A 132 11.42 14.64 30.72
C PHE A 132 10.60 14.07 29.56
N GLY A 133 9.66 14.86 29.01
CA GLY A 133 8.79 14.43 27.91
C GLY A 133 7.61 13.55 28.30
N PHE A 134 7.52 13.07 29.54
CA PHE A 134 6.38 12.28 30.02
C PHE A 134 5.29 13.23 30.55
N CYS A 135 4.43 13.73 29.65
CA CYS A 135 3.44 14.76 29.98
C CYS A 135 2.04 14.39 29.45
N PRO A 136 1.26 13.55 30.17
CA PRO A 136 -0.07 13.13 29.74
C PRO A 136 -1.02 14.32 29.65
N ILE A 137 -1.48 14.64 28.42
CA ILE A 137 -2.20 15.90 28.11
C ILE A 137 -3.57 16.05 28.78
N HIS A 138 -4.13 14.97 29.31
CA HIS A 138 -5.43 14.96 29.97
C HIS A 138 -5.32 15.27 31.48
N LEU A 139 -4.11 15.21 32.05
CA LEU A 139 -3.81 15.56 33.44
C LEU A 139 -2.85 16.75 33.56
N CYS A 140 -1.94 16.89 32.60
CA CYS A 140 -0.88 17.87 32.59
C CYS A 140 -1.00 18.81 31.37
N THR A 141 -0.65 20.08 31.58
CA THR A 141 -0.52 21.09 30.53
C THR A 141 0.96 21.37 30.30
N CYS A 142 1.47 21.08 29.10
CA CYS A 142 2.82 21.44 28.72
C CYS A 142 2.95 22.97 28.61
N THR A 143 3.94 23.55 29.27
CA THR A 143 4.21 25.00 29.30
C THR A 143 5.46 25.40 28.52
N ALA A 144 6.38 24.46 28.29
CA ALA A 144 7.53 24.65 27.42
C ALA A 144 7.90 23.36 26.69
N VAL A 145 8.35 23.49 25.44
CA VAL A 145 8.87 22.40 24.62
C VAL A 145 10.34 22.60 24.30
N GLY A 146 11.06 21.50 24.11
CA GLY A 146 12.47 21.52 23.76
C GLY A 146 13.03 20.12 23.52
N PRO A 147 14.35 19.99 23.35
CA PRO A 147 15.01 18.70 23.19
C PRO A 147 14.70 17.77 24.35
N LEU A 148 14.51 16.47 24.06
CA LEU A 148 14.26 15.47 25.09
C LEU A 148 15.40 15.46 26.13
N ILE A 149 15.05 15.73 27.38
CA ILE A 149 15.95 15.59 28.51
C ILE A 149 15.86 14.14 28.97
N GLU A 150 16.98 13.43 28.95
CA GLU A 150 17.03 12.05 29.42
C GLU A 150 16.67 12.01 30.92
N PRO A 151 15.65 11.23 31.32
CA PRO A 151 15.25 11.16 32.71
C PRO A 151 16.32 10.48 33.57
N PRO A 152 16.34 10.74 34.89
CA PRO A 152 17.21 10.01 35.81
C PRO A 152 17.02 8.49 35.68
N PRO A 153 18.07 7.69 35.96
CA PRO A 153 17.96 6.24 35.96
C PRO A 153 16.80 5.78 36.85
N LYS A 154 16.00 4.84 36.36
CA LYS A 154 14.93 4.25 37.15
C LYS A 154 15.52 3.36 38.25
N ASN A 155 15.01 3.53 39.47
CA ASN A 155 15.14 2.56 40.54
C ASN A 155 13.99 1.55 40.42
N THR A 156 14.29 0.36 39.92
CA THR A 156 13.29 -0.70 39.70
C THR A 156 12.78 -1.35 40.98
N SER A 157 13.39 -1.05 42.14
CA SER A 157 12.95 -1.56 43.44
C SER A 157 11.84 -0.71 44.07
N ILE A 158 11.47 0.41 43.45
CA ILE A 158 10.42 1.32 43.91
C ILE A 158 9.33 1.35 42.85
N THR A 159 8.10 1.06 43.24
CA THR A 159 6.93 1.27 42.38
C THR A 159 6.01 2.29 43.04
N GLY A 160 5.73 3.38 42.31
CA GLY A 160 4.76 4.38 42.72
C GLY A 160 3.41 4.12 42.08
N TYR A 161 2.34 4.30 42.83
CA TYR A 161 0.97 4.24 42.32
C TYR A 161 0.11 5.31 42.98
N SER A 162 -0.98 5.71 42.34
CA SER A 162 -1.99 6.56 42.96
C SER A 162 -3.14 5.73 43.54
N PRO A 163 -3.49 5.86 44.83
CA PRO A 163 -4.46 5.00 45.49
C PRO A 163 -5.93 5.35 45.22
N SER A 164 -6.21 6.48 44.56
CA SER A 164 -7.57 7.04 44.52
C SER A 164 -7.99 7.71 43.21
N VAL A 165 -7.06 7.84 42.26
CA VAL A 165 -7.28 8.52 40.98
C VAL A 165 -6.40 7.87 39.91
N ASP A 166 -6.89 7.80 38.66
CA ASP A 166 -6.07 7.45 37.51
C ASP A 166 -5.05 8.58 37.28
N ASP A 167 -3.78 8.25 37.43
CA ASP A 167 -2.67 9.18 37.32
C ASP A 167 -1.90 9.03 36.00
N SER A 168 -2.33 8.16 35.09
CA SER A 168 -1.61 7.87 33.84
C SER A 168 -0.12 7.62 34.03
N ASP A 169 0.17 6.75 35.00
CA ASP A 169 1.51 6.30 35.36
C ASP A 169 2.45 7.44 35.81
N LEU A 170 1.92 8.61 36.17
CA LEU A 170 2.72 9.72 36.68
C LEU A 170 3.46 9.35 37.98
N CYS A 171 2.81 8.66 38.90
CA CYS A 171 3.40 8.15 40.14
C CYS A 171 4.41 7.04 39.84
N MET A 172 4.12 6.13 38.91
CA MET A 172 5.08 5.10 38.53
C MET A 172 6.35 5.71 37.94
N PHE A 173 6.20 6.63 36.99
CA PHE A 173 7.30 7.32 36.34
C PHE A 173 8.15 8.12 37.34
N ALA A 174 7.49 8.86 38.24
CA ALA A 174 8.14 9.79 39.15
C ALA A 174 8.77 9.11 40.37
N CYS A 175 8.08 8.16 41.01
CA CYS A 175 8.58 7.48 42.21
C CYS A 175 9.82 6.62 41.89
N GLN A 176 9.84 5.94 40.74
CA GLN A 176 11.03 5.22 40.25
C GLN A 176 12.24 6.14 40.06
N ARG A 177 12.05 7.45 39.96
CA ARG A 177 13.11 8.43 39.69
C ARG A 177 13.32 9.39 40.87
N GLY A 178 12.87 8.98 42.05
CA GLY A 178 13.14 9.65 43.32
C GLY A 178 12.19 10.81 43.63
N TYR A 179 11.09 10.98 42.88
CA TYR A 179 10.06 11.97 43.18
C TYR A 179 8.71 11.29 43.45
N CYS A 180 8.41 11.01 44.72
CA CYS A 180 7.18 10.34 45.13
C CYS A 180 6.39 11.21 46.14
N PRO A 181 5.55 12.15 45.68
CA PRO A 181 4.80 13.02 46.57
C PRO A 181 3.62 12.30 47.23
N SER A 182 3.58 12.25 48.56
CA SER A 182 2.42 11.77 49.34
C SER A 182 1.43 12.92 49.60
N PRO A 183 0.09 12.72 49.61
CA PRO A 183 -0.62 11.44 49.53
C PRO A 183 -1.03 11.02 48.11
N ILE A 184 -0.72 11.82 47.09
CA ILE A 184 -1.14 11.57 45.69
C ILE A 184 -0.49 10.30 45.13
N CYS A 185 0.78 10.07 45.47
CA CYS A 185 1.52 8.85 45.19
C CYS A 185 1.85 8.13 46.50
N GLN A 186 1.72 6.82 46.46
CA GLN A 186 2.30 5.92 47.44
C GLN A 186 3.35 5.07 46.75
N ASP A 187 4.50 4.90 47.41
CA ASP A 187 5.52 3.96 47.01
C ASP A 187 5.50 2.70 47.88
N TYR A 188 5.84 1.58 47.27
CA TYR A 188 6.24 0.38 47.99
C TYR A 188 7.59 -0.09 47.48
N SER A 189 8.43 -0.55 48.41
CA SER A 189 9.63 -1.32 48.07
C SER A 189 9.27 -2.79 48.04
N ALA A 190 9.85 -3.55 47.10
CA ALA A 190 9.65 -4.99 46.98
C ALA A 190 9.92 -5.79 48.28
N ASP A 191 10.60 -5.19 49.26
CA ASP A 191 10.95 -5.81 50.54
C ASP A 191 9.88 -5.63 51.65
N ASP A 192 8.84 -4.79 51.47
CA ASP A 192 7.91 -4.39 52.54
C ASP A 192 6.45 -4.86 52.32
N PHE A 193 6.20 -5.74 51.34
CA PHE A 193 4.87 -6.29 51.06
C PHE A 193 4.74 -7.73 51.59
N VAL A 194 4.33 -7.87 52.85
CA VAL A 194 3.73 -9.11 53.36
C VAL A 194 2.23 -9.03 53.06
N CYS A 195 1.80 -9.74 52.02
CA CYS A 195 0.38 -9.97 51.74
C CYS A 195 -0.31 -10.56 52.98
N GLY A 196 -1.49 -10.03 53.30
CA GLY A 196 -2.19 -10.26 54.55
C GLY A 196 -2.32 -11.74 54.95
N ALA A 197 -2.08 -11.98 56.23
CA ALA A 197 -2.51 -13.18 56.91
C ALA A 197 -4.04 -13.30 56.83
N SER A 198 -4.52 -14.23 56.01
CA SER A 198 -5.63 -15.09 56.38
C SER A 198 -5.14 -16.51 56.33
N GLU A 199 -5.16 -17.17 57.48
CA GLU A 199 -4.99 -18.61 57.59
C GLU A 199 -6.09 -19.25 56.71
N ASP A 200 -5.69 -20.17 55.82
CA ASP A 200 -6.57 -21.01 54.99
C ASP A 200 -6.93 -20.49 53.58
N ASP A 201 -5.95 -20.20 52.73
CA ASP A 201 -5.90 -20.82 51.39
C ASP A 201 -4.51 -20.65 50.77
N TYR A 202 -4.00 -21.71 50.15
CA TYR A 202 -2.67 -21.75 49.57
C TYR A 202 -2.80 -21.41 48.08
N ASP A 203 -1.96 -20.49 47.63
CA ASP A 203 -1.69 -20.10 46.23
C ASP A 203 -2.43 -18.84 45.73
N VAL A 204 -1.90 -17.67 46.08
CA VAL A 204 -2.21 -16.41 45.39
C VAL A 204 -0.90 -15.80 44.91
N ASP A 205 -0.62 -16.07 43.63
CA ASP A 205 0.50 -15.56 42.85
C ASP A 205 0.48 -14.03 42.77
N CYS A 206 1.58 -13.40 43.18
CA CYS A 206 1.74 -11.94 43.23
C CYS A 206 2.70 -11.44 42.14
N GLY A 207 2.66 -12.03 40.95
CA GLY A 207 3.19 -11.41 39.74
C GLY A 207 2.07 -10.70 39.00
N GLU A 208 2.29 -9.46 38.54
CA GLU A 208 1.61 -9.05 37.30
C GLU A 208 2.16 -9.96 36.21
N THR A 209 1.48 -11.08 36.01
CA THR A 209 1.72 -11.95 34.88
C THR A 209 1.34 -11.12 33.66
N MET A 210 2.34 -10.73 32.88
CA MET A 210 2.10 -10.23 31.53
C MET A 210 1.16 -11.27 30.88
N PRO A 211 -0.04 -10.89 30.40
CA PRO A 211 -1.12 -11.86 30.16
C PRO A 211 -0.79 -12.87 29.05
N CYS A 212 0.26 -12.59 28.26
CA CYS A 212 0.65 -13.35 27.09
C CYS A 212 2.00 -14.04 27.28
N ASP A 213 2.03 -15.32 26.93
CA ASP A 213 3.27 -16.05 26.69
C ASP A 213 3.85 -15.69 25.31
N PHE A 214 4.69 -14.65 25.26
CA PHE A 214 5.32 -14.21 24.00
C PHE A 214 6.28 -15.23 23.37
N THR A 215 6.56 -16.35 24.03
CA THR A 215 7.30 -17.47 23.43
C THR A 215 6.41 -18.35 22.56
N LYS A 216 5.08 -18.23 22.67
CA LYS A 216 4.11 -18.90 21.80
C LYS A 216 3.91 -18.14 20.49
N SER A 217 3.63 -18.91 19.45
CA SER A 217 3.32 -18.43 18.11
C SER A 217 2.34 -19.38 17.42
N TYR A 218 1.47 -18.85 16.56
CA TYR A 218 0.42 -19.61 15.86
C TYR A 218 0.60 -19.55 14.34
N ASP A 219 0.60 -20.67 13.63
CA ASP A 219 0.95 -20.64 12.19
C ASP A 219 -0.09 -19.94 11.31
N THR A 220 -1.36 -20.02 11.68
CA THR A 220 -2.45 -19.36 10.94
C THR A 220 -3.39 -18.59 11.85
N LEU A 221 -4.15 -17.65 11.25
CA LEU A 221 -5.23 -16.95 11.96
C LEU A 221 -6.33 -17.93 12.40
N ALA A 222 -6.51 -19.05 11.68
CA ALA A 222 -7.46 -20.10 12.06
C ALA A 222 -7.00 -20.88 13.30
N ASP A 223 -5.70 -21.18 13.42
CA ASP A 223 -5.14 -21.82 14.62
C ASP A 223 -5.30 -20.93 15.85
N LEU A 224 -5.12 -19.62 15.67
CA LEU A 224 -5.37 -18.65 16.72
C LEU A 224 -6.85 -18.60 17.10
N ALA A 225 -7.77 -18.55 16.12
CA ALA A 225 -9.21 -18.52 16.33
C ALA A 225 -9.73 -19.64 17.24
N ASN A 226 -9.13 -20.84 17.14
CA ASN A 226 -9.55 -22.02 17.90
C ASN A 226 -9.26 -21.94 19.40
N VAL A 227 -8.41 -21.00 19.85
CA VAL A 227 -7.99 -20.88 21.26
C VAL A 227 -8.31 -19.52 21.88
N MET A 228 -8.97 -18.64 21.11
CA MET A 228 -9.28 -17.27 21.52
C MET A 228 -10.14 -17.18 22.78
N ASP A 229 -11.16 -18.03 22.90
CA ASP A 229 -12.10 -18.04 24.03
C ASP A 229 -11.42 -18.29 25.40
N THR A 230 -10.16 -18.71 25.39
CA THR A 230 -9.37 -19.02 26.59
C THR A 230 -8.26 -18.00 26.86
N MET A 231 -8.24 -16.89 26.14
CA MET A 231 -7.06 -16.04 26.05
C MET A 231 -7.39 -14.55 26.13
N ASP A 232 -6.49 -13.77 26.73
CA ASP A 232 -6.70 -12.32 26.86
C ASP A 232 -6.75 -11.63 25.48
N PRO A 233 -7.70 -10.70 25.22
CA PRO A 233 -7.83 -9.97 23.96
C PRO A 233 -6.55 -9.25 23.50
N TYR A 234 -5.71 -8.81 24.45
CA TYR A 234 -4.40 -8.23 24.16
C TYR A 234 -3.47 -9.27 23.51
N CYS A 235 -3.49 -10.51 23.99
CA CYS A 235 -2.69 -11.60 23.43
C CYS A 235 -3.18 -12.04 22.07
N ILE A 236 -4.51 -12.08 21.87
CA ILE A 236 -5.10 -12.38 20.56
C ILE A 236 -4.60 -11.35 19.54
N SER A 237 -4.57 -10.09 19.92
CA SER A 237 -4.08 -8.99 19.09
C SER A 237 -2.60 -9.14 18.75
N TYR A 238 -1.77 -9.39 19.75
CA TYR A 238 -0.33 -9.59 19.56
C TYR A 238 -0.01 -10.78 18.64
N TYR A 239 -0.61 -11.95 18.89
CA TYR A 239 -0.38 -13.13 18.07
C TYR A 239 -0.92 -12.97 16.66
N SER A 240 -2.02 -12.22 16.47
CA SER A 240 -2.53 -11.87 15.14
C SER A 240 -1.50 -11.09 14.33
N ILE A 241 -0.85 -10.09 14.92
CA ILE A 241 0.21 -9.32 14.25
C ILE A 241 1.40 -10.23 13.92
N ASN A 242 1.73 -11.19 14.80
CA ASN A 242 2.82 -12.13 14.56
C ASN A 242 2.53 -13.09 13.40
N VAL A 243 1.29 -13.61 13.33
CA VAL A 243 0.82 -14.43 12.21
C VAL A 243 0.93 -13.62 10.90
N LEU A 244 0.49 -12.36 10.91
CA LEU A 244 0.55 -11.50 9.73
C LEU A 244 1.99 -11.20 9.28
N GLY A 245 2.91 -10.96 10.23
CA GLY A 245 4.33 -10.81 9.94
C GLY A 245 4.92 -12.05 9.25
N ARG A 246 4.67 -13.24 9.80
CA ARG A 246 5.12 -14.50 9.18
C ARG A 246 4.50 -14.74 7.81
N ARG A 247 3.21 -14.44 7.65
CA ARG A 247 2.51 -14.54 6.37
C ARG A 247 3.11 -13.63 5.29
N LEU A 248 3.67 -12.48 5.69
CA LEU A 248 4.43 -11.61 4.79
C LEU A 248 5.79 -12.24 4.42
N ASP A 249 6.52 -12.79 5.40
CA ASP A 249 7.79 -13.47 5.16
C ASP A 249 7.62 -14.69 4.23
N ASP A 250 6.62 -15.53 4.47
CA ASP A 250 6.27 -16.69 3.65
C ASP A 250 5.97 -16.28 2.20
N ALA A 251 5.21 -15.19 2.03
CA ALA A 251 4.92 -14.65 0.71
C ALA A 251 6.23 -14.25 0.01
N MET A 252 7.17 -13.62 0.71
CA MET A 252 8.47 -13.24 0.14
C MET A 252 9.35 -14.45 -0.19
N VAL A 253 9.31 -15.52 0.61
CA VAL A 253 9.96 -16.79 0.27
C VAL A 253 9.39 -17.36 -1.02
N GLU A 254 8.07 -17.35 -1.15
CA GLU A 254 7.38 -17.85 -2.32
C GLU A 254 7.67 -17.01 -3.58
N TYR A 255 7.67 -15.68 -3.47
CA TYR A 255 8.11 -14.78 -4.52
C TYR A 255 9.52 -15.14 -5.02
N ASN A 256 10.47 -15.31 -4.10
CA ASN A 256 11.84 -15.65 -4.45
C ASN A 256 11.93 -17.02 -5.13
N SER A 257 11.12 -17.98 -4.70
CA SER A 257 11.02 -19.30 -5.33
C SER A 257 10.53 -19.20 -6.79
N ILE A 258 9.47 -18.43 -7.03
CA ILE A 258 8.92 -18.20 -8.37
C ILE A 258 9.97 -17.53 -9.26
N VAL A 259 10.60 -16.46 -8.79
CA VAL A 259 11.60 -15.69 -9.56
C VAL A 259 12.88 -16.48 -9.83
N ALA A 260 13.26 -17.41 -8.94
CA ALA A 260 14.43 -18.28 -9.14
C ALA A 260 14.20 -19.38 -10.19
N GLY A 261 12.94 -19.69 -10.51
CA GLY A 261 12.56 -20.61 -11.58
C GLY A 261 12.68 -19.98 -12.98
N ASP A 262 11.87 -20.48 -13.92
CA ASP A 262 11.80 -20.02 -15.30
C ASP A 262 10.68 -18.98 -15.53
N TYR A 263 10.34 -18.21 -14.48
CA TYR A 263 9.22 -17.26 -14.51
C TYR A 263 9.26 -16.30 -15.70
N ASP A 264 10.42 -15.78 -16.08
CA ASP A 264 10.50 -14.83 -17.21
C ASP A 264 10.11 -15.50 -18.53
N LYS A 265 10.51 -16.77 -18.74
CA LYS A 265 10.07 -17.56 -19.91
C LYS A 265 8.57 -17.80 -19.85
N LYS A 266 8.05 -18.21 -18.70
CA LYS A 266 6.61 -18.45 -18.49
C LYS A 266 5.80 -17.17 -18.69
N PHE A 267 6.33 -16.03 -18.28
CA PHE A 267 5.70 -14.74 -18.53
C PHE A 267 5.66 -14.41 -20.04
N ASP A 268 6.74 -14.67 -20.78
CA ASP A 268 6.73 -14.51 -22.24
C ASP A 268 5.68 -15.42 -22.92
N ASP A 269 5.59 -16.68 -22.49
CA ASP A 269 4.56 -17.63 -22.98
C ASP A 269 3.14 -17.14 -22.65
N TYR A 270 2.94 -16.57 -21.46
CA TYR A 270 1.68 -15.93 -21.06
C TYR A 270 1.36 -14.68 -21.91
N VAL A 271 2.36 -13.86 -22.24
CA VAL A 271 2.17 -12.69 -23.13
C VAL A 271 1.71 -13.15 -24.51
N ASP A 272 2.28 -14.23 -25.03
CA ASP A 272 1.86 -14.82 -26.30
C ASP A 272 0.43 -15.38 -26.22
N TYR A 273 0.09 -16.08 -25.13
CA TYR A 273 -1.28 -16.51 -24.86
C TYR A 273 -2.27 -15.33 -24.89
N ILE A 274 -1.97 -14.21 -24.23
CA ILE A 274 -2.82 -13.01 -24.25
C ILE A 274 -2.95 -12.44 -25.68
N LYS A 275 -1.84 -12.34 -26.41
CA LYS A 275 -1.84 -11.85 -27.79
C LYS A 275 -2.63 -12.75 -28.75
N ASP A 276 -2.70 -14.05 -28.49
CA ASP A 276 -3.42 -15.01 -29.32
C ASP A 276 -4.91 -15.08 -28.97
N THR A 277 -5.28 -14.80 -27.72
CA THR A 277 -6.67 -14.84 -27.25
C THR A 277 -7.45 -13.56 -27.56
N ILE A 278 -6.82 -12.38 -27.57
CA ILE A 278 -7.50 -11.11 -27.86
C ILE A 278 -8.32 -11.16 -29.17
N PRO A 279 -7.78 -11.58 -30.34
CA PRO A 279 -8.57 -11.66 -31.56
C PRO A 279 -9.77 -12.61 -31.46
N LEU A 280 -9.61 -13.72 -30.73
CA LEU A 280 -10.65 -14.73 -30.54
C LEU A 280 -11.79 -14.19 -29.66
N GLN A 281 -11.45 -13.52 -28.57
CA GLN A 281 -12.39 -12.91 -27.63
C GLN A 281 -13.13 -11.72 -28.25
N LEU A 282 -12.44 -10.83 -28.98
CA LEU A 282 -13.06 -9.72 -29.71
C LEU A 282 -14.05 -10.24 -30.77
N ARG A 283 -13.67 -11.31 -31.49
CA ARG A 283 -14.57 -11.97 -32.44
C ARG A 283 -15.78 -12.57 -31.75
N GLN A 284 -15.59 -13.32 -30.66
CA GLN A 284 -16.70 -13.91 -29.91
C GLN A 284 -17.65 -12.84 -29.36
N PHE A 285 -17.10 -11.71 -28.91
CA PHE A 285 -17.90 -10.61 -28.36
C PHE A 285 -18.89 -10.01 -29.37
N LEU A 286 -18.51 -9.94 -30.65
CA LEU A 286 -19.33 -9.35 -31.72
C LEU A 286 -20.02 -10.35 -32.64
N LEU A 287 -19.49 -11.56 -32.78
CA LEU A 287 -19.91 -12.58 -33.74
C LEU A 287 -20.15 -13.95 -33.09
N ASP A 288 -20.57 -13.98 -31.82
CA ASP A 288 -20.92 -15.22 -31.10
C ASP A 288 -21.85 -16.12 -31.94
N SER A 289 -21.33 -17.25 -32.41
CA SER A 289 -22.05 -18.19 -33.26
C SER A 289 -23.22 -18.89 -32.56
N ASN A 290 -23.28 -18.81 -31.23
CA ASN A 290 -24.34 -19.42 -30.42
C ASN A 290 -25.47 -18.44 -30.07
N SER A 291 -25.35 -17.16 -30.46
CA SER A 291 -26.36 -16.13 -30.20
C SER A 291 -26.75 -15.40 -31.49
N THR A 292 -28.03 -15.08 -31.65
CA THR A 292 -28.51 -14.22 -32.74
C THR A 292 -28.17 -12.73 -32.51
N VAL A 293 -27.84 -12.34 -31.28
CA VAL A 293 -27.36 -11.01 -30.91
C VAL A 293 -26.18 -11.16 -29.95
N SER A 294 -24.97 -10.99 -30.47
CA SER A 294 -23.75 -11.06 -29.66
C SER A 294 -23.63 -9.86 -28.71
N ARG A 295 -23.03 -10.08 -27.53
CA ARG A 295 -22.98 -9.12 -26.40
C ARG A 295 -22.48 -7.73 -26.79
N GLY A 296 -21.46 -7.68 -27.66
CA GLY A 296 -20.82 -6.43 -28.07
C GLY A 296 -21.62 -5.58 -29.04
N ASN A 297 -22.59 -6.17 -29.76
CA ASN A 297 -23.30 -5.46 -30.84
C ASN A 297 -24.10 -4.25 -30.35
N LYS A 298 -24.52 -4.22 -29.07
CA LYS A 298 -25.24 -3.09 -28.47
C LYS A 298 -24.42 -1.79 -28.42
N TYR A 299 -23.10 -1.86 -28.53
CA TYR A 299 -22.22 -0.69 -28.51
C TYR A 299 -21.94 -0.10 -29.89
N PHE A 300 -22.46 -0.73 -30.95
CA PHE A 300 -22.20 -0.36 -32.33
C PHE A 300 -23.49 -0.10 -33.11
N GLU A 301 -23.39 0.85 -34.03
CA GLU A 301 -24.27 0.93 -35.19
C GLU A 301 -23.53 0.39 -36.41
N CYS A 302 -24.25 -0.28 -37.30
CA CYS A 302 -23.72 -0.87 -38.51
C CYS A 302 -24.36 -0.20 -39.72
N ALA A 303 -23.66 -0.18 -40.86
CA ALA A 303 -24.26 0.21 -42.15
C ALA A 303 -23.63 -0.57 -43.31
N PHE A 304 -24.42 -0.82 -44.35
CA PHE A 304 -23.87 -1.15 -45.67
C PHE A 304 -23.19 0.07 -46.30
N GLU A 305 -22.34 -0.16 -47.29
CA GLU A 305 -21.59 0.90 -47.99
C GLU A 305 -22.46 2.06 -48.50
N THR A 306 -23.70 1.79 -48.92
CA THR A 306 -24.68 2.80 -49.36
C THR A 306 -25.98 2.81 -48.55
N GLY A 307 -25.96 2.36 -47.28
CA GLY A 307 -27.15 2.22 -46.43
C GLY A 307 -27.19 3.17 -45.23
N PRO A 308 -28.37 3.34 -44.57
CA PRO A 308 -28.46 4.06 -43.30
C PRO A 308 -27.76 3.29 -42.17
N ARG A 309 -27.32 4.02 -41.14
CA ARG A 309 -26.89 3.40 -39.88
C ARG A 309 -28.08 2.77 -39.16
N GLN A 310 -27.89 1.57 -38.67
CA GLN A 310 -28.88 0.81 -37.90
C GLN A 310 -28.19 0.01 -36.80
N ALA A 311 -28.96 -0.52 -35.84
CA ALA A 311 -28.41 -1.35 -34.79
C ALA A 311 -27.69 -2.59 -35.36
N CYS A 312 -26.53 -2.94 -34.79
CA CYS A 312 -25.85 -4.19 -35.10
C CYS A 312 -26.51 -5.38 -34.37
N PRO A 313 -26.37 -6.63 -34.88
CA PRO A 313 -25.79 -6.98 -36.17
C PRO A 313 -26.78 -6.72 -37.32
N ILE A 314 -26.26 -6.43 -38.51
CA ILE A 314 -27.08 -6.38 -39.73
C ILE A 314 -27.17 -7.79 -40.32
N ASP A 315 -28.38 -8.22 -40.67
CA ASP A 315 -28.58 -9.48 -41.36
C ASP A 315 -28.05 -9.40 -42.80
N THR A 316 -26.96 -10.11 -43.06
CA THR A 316 -26.38 -10.22 -44.40
C THR A 316 -26.88 -11.45 -45.15
N ASN A 317 -27.61 -12.39 -44.54
CA ASN A 317 -27.87 -13.73 -45.10
C ASN A 317 -28.66 -13.74 -46.44
N PHE A 318 -29.22 -12.60 -46.86
CA PHE A 318 -30.00 -12.46 -48.10
C PHE A 318 -29.19 -11.99 -49.31
N PHE A 319 -27.90 -11.69 -49.14
CA PHE A 319 -27.05 -11.15 -50.20
C PHE A 319 -26.15 -12.24 -50.78
N THR A 320 -25.94 -12.23 -52.11
CA THR A 320 -24.97 -13.10 -52.80
C THR A 320 -23.69 -12.31 -53.11
N GLY A 321 -22.54 -13.00 -53.09
CA GLY A 321 -21.24 -12.39 -53.35
C GLY A 321 -20.64 -11.65 -52.14
N ARG A 322 -19.81 -10.63 -52.42
CA ARG A 322 -19.06 -9.87 -51.40
C ARG A 322 -19.90 -8.71 -50.86
N VAL A 323 -20.16 -8.72 -49.55
CA VAL A 323 -20.96 -7.72 -48.84
C VAL A 323 -20.06 -6.94 -47.91
N THR A 324 -20.15 -5.61 -47.94
CA THR A 324 -19.40 -4.73 -47.05
C THR A 324 -20.30 -4.18 -45.95
N VAL A 325 -19.89 -4.35 -44.69
CA VAL A 325 -20.57 -3.79 -43.51
C VAL A 325 -19.56 -2.95 -42.72
N THR A 326 -19.91 -1.71 -42.38
CA THR A 326 -19.09 -0.84 -41.54
C THR A 326 -19.69 -0.75 -40.14
N TYR A 327 -18.86 -1.01 -39.12
CA TYR A 327 -19.16 -0.84 -37.70
C TYR A 327 -18.77 0.58 -37.25
N TYR A 328 -19.67 1.22 -36.53
CA TYR A 328 -19.51 2.54 -35.92
C TYR A 328 -19.70 2.39 -34.43
N LEU A 329 -18.63 2.59 -33.66
CA LEU A 329 -18.70 2.60 -32.20
C LEU A 329 -19.51 3.83 -31.74
N VAL A 330 -20.66 3.59 -31.10
CA VAL A 330 -21.56 4.65 -30.63
C VAL A 330 -21.51 4.84 -29.11
N ASP A 331 -21.11 3.80 -28.37
CA ASP A 331 -20.86 3.86 -26.94
C ASP A 331 -19.49 3.26 -26.63
N ALA A 332 -18.46 4.10 -26.71
CA ALA A 332 -17.08 3.70 -26.48
C ALA A 332 -16.83 3.32 -25.02
N ASP A 333 -17.38 4.08 -24.07
CA ASP A 333 -17.11 3.87 -22.65
C ASP A 333 -17.75 2.56 -22.18
N GLY A 334 -18.99 2.28 -22.58
CA GLY A 334 -19.65 1.00 -22.31
C GLY A 334 -18.92 -0.17 -22.96
N PHE A 335 -18.48 -0.04 -24.22
CA PHE A 335 -17.73 -1.08 -24.93
C PHE A 335 -16.46 -1.49 -24.20
N TYR A 336 -15.62 -0.51 -23.82
CA TYR A 336 -14.36 -0.80 -23.14
C TYR A 336 -14.56 -1.27 -21.70
N ALA A 337 -15.55 -0.74 -20.97
CA ALA A 337 -15.88 -1.21 -19.63
C ALA A 337 -16.32 -2.67 -19.64
N ASP A 338 -17.15 -3.06 -20.61
CA ASP A 338 -17.66 -4.43 -20.74
C ASP A 338 -16.58 -5.42 -21.20
N LEU A 339 -15.71 -5.01 -22.13
CA LEU A 339 -14.54 -5.82 -22.54
C LEU A 339 -13.57 -6.04 -21.38
N ALA A 340 -13.28 -4.99 -20.61
CA ALA A 340 -12.41 -5.08 -19.44
C ALA A 340 -13.03 -6.00 -18.37
N ALA A 341 -14.32 -5.86 -18.09
CA ALA A 341 -15.01 -6.67 -17.09
C ALA A 341 -15.19 -8.14 -17.52
N THR A 342 -15.45 -8.39 -18.81
CA THR A 342 -15.75 -9.75 -19.30
C THR A 342 -14.48 -10.55 -19.63
N TYR A 343 -13.46 -9.88 -20.18
CA TYR A 343 -12.27 -10.55 -20.73
C TYR A 343 -10.94 -9.98 -20.21
N GLY A 344 -10.94 -8.91 -19.40
CA GLY A 344 -9.71 -8.25 -18.98
C GLY A 344 -8.98 -7.49 -20.10
N ILE A 345 -9.62 -7.27 -21.25
CA ILE A 345 -8.99 -6.60 -22.40
C ILE A 345 -8.94 -5.09 -22.17
N GLN A 346 -7.74 -4.52 -22.18
CA GLN A 346 -7.52 -3.08 -22.04
C GLN A 346 -7.86 -2.34 -23.33
N LYS A 347 -8.29 -1.07 -23.20
CA LYS A 347 -8.66 -0.21 -24.33
C LYS A 347 -7.53 -0.10 -25.36
N GLU A 348 -6.30 0.00 -24.89
CA GLU A 348 -5.08 0.18 -25.68
C GLU A 348 -4.73 -1.08 -26.49
N TRP A 349 -5.24 -2.25 -26.06
CA TRP A 349 -5.06 -3.52 -26.75
C TRP A 349 -6.03 -3.70 -27.92
N VAL A 350 -6.97 -2.77 -28.13
CA VAL A 350 -7.97 -2.82 -29.20
C VAL A 350 -7.71 -1.71 -30.21
N GLY A 351 -7.44 -2.11 -31.45
CA GLY A 351 -7.50 -1.25 -32.63
C GLY A 351 -8.81 -1.44 -33.40
N PHE A 352 -9.06 -0.62 -34.41
CA PHE A 352 -10.18 -0.82 -35.33
C PHE A 352 -9.64 -0.91 -36.75
N GLY A 353 -10.19 -1.85 -37.54
CA GLY A 353 -9.70 -2.09 -38.89
C GLY A 353 -10.65 -2.91 -39.74
N GLU A 354 -10.08 -3.50 -40.78
CA GLU A 354 -10.76 -4.40 -41.71
C GLU A 354 -10.66 -5.83 -41.19
N TYR A 355 -11.80 -6.51 -41.07
CA TYR A 355 -11.90 -7.93 -40.76
C TYR A 355 -12.56 -8.65 -41.94
N ASP A 356 -11.75 -9.44 -42.66
CA ASP A 356 -12.19 -10.26 -43.79
C ASP A 356 -12.45 -11.70 -43.30
N GLU A 357 -13.71 -12.11 -43.33
CA GLU A 357 -14.11 -13.48 -43.03
C GLU A 357 -13.74 -14.38 -44.22
N THR A 358 -12.46 -14.76 -44.30
CA THR A 358 -11.89 -15.59 -45.38
C THR A 358 -12.53 -16.99 -45.54
N GLN A 359 -13.48 -17.36 -44.67
CA GLN A 359 -14.37 -18.50 -44.86
C GLN A 359 -15.77 -17.99 -45.24
N CYS A 360 -15.98 -17.77 -46.53
CA CYS A 360 -17.30 -17.49 -47.08
C CYS A 360 -18.28 -18.61 -46.64
N ARG A 361 -19.48 -18.24 -46.17
CA ARG A 361 -20.51 -19.24 -45.85
C ARG A 361 -20.88 -19.98 -47.14
N GLY A 362 -20.82 -21.31 -47.09
CA GLY A 362 -21.10 -22.16 -48.25
C GLY A 362 -22.44 -21.84 -48.90
N THR A 363 -22.48 -22.04 -50.22
CA THR A 363 -23.54 -21.70 -51.18
C THR A 363 -24.92 -21.37 -50.59
N VAL A 364 -25.24 -20.08 -50.52
CA VAL A 364 -26.63 -19.59 -50.50
C VAL A 364 -26.99 -19.33 -51.97
N LEU A 365 -27.98 -20.07 -52.49
CA LEU A 365 -28.42 -19.98 -53.90
C LEU A 365 -27.34 -20.31 -54.97
N GLY A 366 -26.25 -20.97 -54.60
CA GLY A 366 -25.22 -21.45 -55.54
C GLY A 366 -23.97 -20.56 -55.64
N ASP A 367 -23.93 -19.41 -54.97
CA ASP A 367 -22.78 -18.51 -54.89
C ASP A 367 -22.23 -18.44 -53.46
N ASP A 368 -20.92 -18.28 -53.31
CA ASP A 368 -20.27 -18.05 -52.02
C ASP A 368 -20.58 -16.64 -51.52
N GLN A 369 -21.02 -16.54 -50.26
CA GLN A 369 -21.25 -15.26 -49.60
C GLN A 369 -20.08 -14.92 -48.66
N CYS A 370 -19.46 -13.77 -48.89
CA CYS A 370 -18.35 -13.29 -48.06
C CYS A 370 -18.71 -11.91 -47.48
N THR A 371 -18.58 -11.74 -46.16
CA THR A 371 -18.82 -10.44 -45.52
C THR A 371 -17.49 -9.83 -45.09
N ILE A 372 -17.24 -8.59 -45.52
CA ILE A 372 -16.09 -7.79 -45.10
C ILE A 372 -16.59 -6.76 -44.10
N TYR A 373 -15.95 -6.71 -42.94
CA TYR A 373 -16.27 -5.76 -41.89
C TYR A 373 -15.22 -4.65 -41.81
N TYR A 374 -15.65 -3.39 -41.85
CA TYR A 374 -14.79 -2.23 -41.59
C TYR A 374 -15.12 -1.61 -40.25
N GLY A 375 -14.12 -1.01 -39.59
CA GLY A 375 -14.30 -0.46 -38.24
C GLY A 375 -14.56 -1.55 -37.20
N PHE A 376 -14.15 -2.78 -37.49
CA PHE A 376 -14.28 -3.92 -36.59
C PHE A 376 -13.16 -3.86 -35.54
N PRO A 377 -13.43 -4.13 -34.25
CA PRO A 377 -12.37 -4.15 -33.25
C PRO A 377 -11.45 -5.34 -33.46
N LEU A 378 -10.16 -5.05 -33.52
CA LEU A 378 -9.08 -5.99 -33.75
C LEU A 378 -8.03 -5.82 -32.67
N LYS A 379 -7.15 -6.83 -32.52
CA LYS A 379 -5.98 -6.69 -31.66
C LYS A 379 -5.11 -5.53 -32.16
N SER A 380 -4.74 -4.63 -31.26
CA SER A 380 -3.75 -3.58 -31.50
C SER A 380 -2.37 -4.17 -31.78
N SER A 381 -1.54 -3.50 -32.58
CA SER A 381 -0.14 -3.88 -32.74
C SER A 381 0.69 -3.62 -31.47
N ASN A 382 0.17 -2.84 -30.52
CA ASN A 382 0.84 -2.44 -29.30
C ASN A 382 0.15 -3.03 -28.06
N VAL A 383 0.19 -4.37 -27.94
CA VAL A 383 -0.25 -5.08 -26.73
C VAL A 383 0.94 -5.23 -25.79
N THR A 384 0.94 -4.44 -24.73
CA THR A 384 1.89 -4.53 -23.62
C THR A 384 1.19 -5.08 -22.39
N VAL A 385 1.76 -6.14 -21.82
CA VAL A 385 1.27 -6.75 -20.59
C VAL A 385 2.31 -6.44 -19.52
N ASP A 386 1.85 -5.88 -18.40
CA ASP A 386 2.74 -5.53 -17.30
C ASP A 386 3.23 -6.79 -16.59
N ASN A 387 4.55 -6.89 -16.38
CA ASN A 387 5.14 -8.02 -15.69
C ASN A 387 4.99 -7.86 -14.17
N PRO A 388 4.24 -8.75 -13.48
CA PRO A 388 4.09 -8.69 -12.03
C PRO A 388 5.43 -8.75 -11.26
N LYS A 389 6.43 -9.44 -11.79
CA LYS A 389 7.79 -9.47 -11.22
C LYS A 389 8.40 -8.08 -11.17
N ASP A 390 8.24 -7.26 -12.21
CA ASP A 390 8.79 -5.90 -12.24
C ASP A 390 8.11 -4.99 -11.21
N ILE A 391 6.80 -5.17 -11.02
CA ILE A 391 6.01 -4.44 -10.01
C ILE A 391 6.54 -4.77 -8.62
N ILE A 392 6.63 -6.06 -8.29
CA ILE A 392 7.07 -6.50 -6.97
C ILE A 392 8.54 -6.15 -6.76
N THR A 393 9.39 -6.29 -7.77
CA THR A 393 10.81 -5.90 -7.72
C THR A 393 10.98 -4.43 -7.35
N LYS A 394 10.19 -3.53 -7.96
CA LYS A 394 10.18 -2.10 -7.62
C LYS A 394 9.68 -1.85 -6.20
N ALA A 395 8.73 -2.66 -5.73
CA ALA A 395 8.16 -2.55 -4.38
C ALA A 395 9.03 -3.19 -3.28
N LEU A 396 10.05 -4.00 -3.60
CA LEU A 396 10.87 -4.72 -2.61
C LEU A 396 11.41 -3.85 -1.46
N PRO A 397 11.94 -2.64 -1.69
CA PRO A 397 12.38 -1.78 -0.59
C PRO A 397 11.23 -1.40 0.35
N GLY A 398 10.05 -1.12 -0.22
CA GLY A 398 8.83 -0.85 0.53
C GLY A 398 8.35 -2.06 1.31
N ILE A 399 8.37 -3.26 0.71
CA ILE A 399 7.97 -4.49 1.41
C ILE A 399 8.92 -4.81 2.59
N ARG A 400 10.22 -4.55 2.45
CA ARG A 400 11.17 -4.65 3.59
C ARG A 400 10.87 -3.65 4.69
N SER A 401 10.49 -2.43 4.31
CA SER A 401 10.07 -1.38 5.25
C SER A 401 8.74 -1.73 5.94
N LEU A 402 7.80 -2.36 5.22
CA LEU A 402 6.58 -2.93 5.81
C LEU A 402 6.92 -3.98 6.86
N ASN A 403 7.82 -4.93 6.56
CA ASN A 403 8.26 -5.93 7.53
C ASN A 403 8.90 -5.28 8.78
N THR A 404 9.75 -4.28 8.56
CA THR A 404 10.36 -3.49 9.65
C THR A 404 9.29 -2.77 10.48
N THR A 405 8.27 -2.20 9.82
CA THR A 405 7.15 -1.52 10.48
C THR A 405 6.34 -2.47 11.36
N ILE A 406 6.03 -3.67 10.85
CA ILE A 406 5.35 -4.72 11.61
C ILE A 406 6.18 -5.11 12.84
N ALA A 407 7.47 -5.41 12.66
CA ALA A 407 8.36 -5.82 13.74
C ALA A 407 8.54 -4.73 14.82
N LEU A 408 8.70 -3.46 14.42
CA LEU A 408 8.81 -2.35 15.36
C LEU A 408 7.51 -2.09 16.11
N THR A 409 6.36 -2.20 15.43
CA THR A 409 5.05 -2.07 16.09
C THR A 409 4.87 -3.18 17.13
N GLN A 410 5.25 -4.42 16.82
CA GLN A 410 5.25 -5.52 17.79
C GLN A 410 6.19 -5.28 18.97
N LEU A 411 7.38 -4.71 18.73
CA LEU A 411 8.30 -4.35 19.80
C LEU A 411 7.67 -3.32 20.75
N GLU A 412 6.99 -2.30 20.20
CA GLU A 412 6.33 -1.26 21.01
C GLU A 412 5.17 -1.81 21.85
N ILE A 413 4.41 -2.74 21.28
CA ILE A 413 3.37 -3.49 21.99
C ILE A 413 4.02 -4.33 23.10
N ASN A 414 5.05 -5.13 22.79
CA ASN A 414 5.77 -5.95 23.77
C ASN A 414 6.40 -5.13 24.91
N ALA A 415 6.85 -3.92 24.61
CA ALA A 415 7.42 -3.01 25.59
C ALA A 415 6.37 -2.27 26.44
N GLY A 416 5.07 -2.48 26.19
CA GLY A 416 3.98 -1.75 26.85
C GLY A 416 3.93 -0.26 26.50
N THR A 417 4.65 0.16 25.47
CA THR A 417 4.78 1.57 25.06
C THR A 417 3.74 1.99 24.02
N TRP A 418 2.96 1.03 23.52
CA TRP A 418 1.94 1.28 22.52
C TRP A 418 0.71 1.98 23.13
N THR A 419 0.38 3.16 22.65
CA THR A 419 -0.74 3.99 23.15
C THR A 419 -1.95 4.01 22.22
N GLY A 420 -1.89 3.27 21.11
CA GLY A 420 -2.98 3.20 20.11
C GLY A 420 -3.91 2.00 20.29
N VAL A 421 -4.98 1.97 19.49
CA VAL A 421 -5.91 0.84 19.46
C VAL A 421 -5.29 -0.33 18.68
N LEU A 422 -5.17 -1.50 19.31
CA LEU A 422 -4.56 -2.69 18.68
C LEU A 422 -5.38 -3.23 17.49
N ASP A 423 -6.72 -3.13 17.55
CA ASP A 423 -7.58 -3.52 16.43
C ASP A 423 -7.28 -2.70 15.16
N ASP A 424 -7.02 -1.39 15.30
CA ASP A 424 -6.63 -0.52 14.18
C ASP A 424 -5.27 -0.95 13.58
N VAL A 425 -4.34 -1.42 14.42
CA VAL A 425 -3.05 -1.98 13.97
C VAL A 425 -3.26 -3.25 13.16
N ILE A 426 -4.03 -4.22 13.68
CA ILE A 426 -4.27 -5.50 13.01
C ILE A 426 -5.00 -5.29 11.69
N GLN A 427 -6.03 -4.42 11.65
CA GLN A 427 -6.75 -4.07 10.43
C GLN A 427 -5.82 -3.46 9.39
N THR A 428 -4.94 -2.54 9.78
CA THR A 428 -4.07 -1.90 8.80
C THR A 428 -3.01 -2.87 8.27
N ILE A 429 -2.34 -3.61 9.16
CA ILE A 429 -1.29 -4.57 8.79
C ILE A 429 -1.86 -5.69 7.93
N SER A 430 -3.02 -6.27 8.29
CA SER A 430 -3.61 -7.35 7.50
C SER A 430 -3.97 -6.90 6.08
N THR A 431 -4.43 -5.66 5.88
CA THR A 431 -4.69 -5.14 4.53
C THR A 431 -3.43 -5.15 3.69
N ALA A 432 -2.33 -4.62 4.23
CA ALA A 432 -1.06 -4.55 3.51
C ALA A 432 -0.52 -5.95 3.20
N VAL A 433 -0.53 -6.86 4.16
CA VAL A 433 -0.05 -8.25 3.98
C VAL A 433 -0.89 -8.97 2.93
N PHE A 434 -2.22 -8.87 2.98
CA PHE A 434 -3.11 -9.57 2.04
C PHE A 434 -2.95 -9.06 0.62
N LEU A 435 -2.69 -7.77 0.43
CA LEU A 435 -2.37 -7.19 -0.87
C LEU A 435 -1.07 -7.76 -1.45
N VAL A 436 -0.01 -7.86 -0.64
CA VAL A 436 1.26 -8.46 -1.06
C VAL A 436 1.05 -9.94 -1.44
N GLN A 437 0.27 -10.68 -0.66
CA GLN A 437 -0.07 -12.07 -0.96
C GLN A 437 -0.85 -12.22 -2.26
N GLN A 438 -1.84 -11.35 -2.52
CA GLN A 438 -2.58 -11.33 -3.78
C GLN A 438 -1.67 -11.06 -4.99
N ALA A 439 -0.71 -10.15 -4.84
CA ALA A 439 0.24 -9.81 -5.90
C ALA A 439 1.14 -11.00 -6.26
N ILE A 440 1.64 -11.72 -5.26
CA ILE A 440 2.51 -12.88 -5.45
C ILE A 440 1.73 -14.07 -6.01
N ASP A 441 0.48 -14.22 -5.58
CA ASP A 441 -0.37 -15.29 -6.11
C ASP A 441 -0.69 -15.10 -7.60
N SER A 442 -0.86 -13.85 -8.04
CA SER A 442 -1.02 -13.51 -9.45
C SER A 442 0.16 -14.01 -10.31
N MET A 443 1.39 -13.99 -9.77
CA MET A 443 2.55 -14.56 -10.46
C MET A 443 2.42 -16.08 -10.65
N LYS A 444 1.85 -16.80 -9.69
CA LYS A 444 1.61 -18.24 -9.84
C LYS A 444 0.58 -18.53 -10.91
N CYS A 445 -0.47 -17.70 -10.99
CA CYS A 445 -1.46 -17.83 -12.06
C CYS A 445 -0.84 -17.63 -13.44
N VAL A 446 0.07 -16.66 -13.60
CA VAL A 446 0.85 -16.49 -14.84
C VAL A 446 1.58 -17.78 -15.19
N VAL A 447 2.29 -18.39 -14.24
CA VAL A 447 3.01 -19.66 -14.47
C VAL A 447 2.06 -20.78 -14.87
N LYS A 448 0.93 -20.94 -14.16
CA LYS A 448 -0.08 -21.96 -14.47
C LYS A 448 -0.64 -21.80 -15.88
N ILE A 449 -1.02 -20.58 -16.27
CA ILE A 449 -1.56 -20.30 -17.61
C ILE A 449 -0.52 -20.57 -18.70
N ALA A 450 0.73 -20.20 -18.44
CA ALA A 450 1.83 -20.46 -19.36
C ALA A 450 2.07 -21.97 -19.56
N ASP A 451 2.06 -22.74 -18.47
CA ASP A 451 2.16 -24.21 -18.51
C ASP A 451 1.02 -24.83 -19.32
N ASP A 452 -0.23 -24.43 -19.05
CA ASP A 452 -1.41 -24.93 -19.75
C ASP A 452 -1.35 -24.59 -21.26
N TYR A 453 -0.90 -23.37 -21.60
CA TYR A 453 -0.75 -22.92 -22.98
C TYR A 453 0.36 -23.65 -23.74
N GLU A 454 1.51 -23.90 -23.11
CA GLU A 454 2.62 -24.69 -23.67
C GLU A 454 2.13 -26.12 -23.98
N ASP A 455 1.42 -26.73 -23.03
CA ASP A 455 0.80 -28.05 -23.15
C ASP A 455 -0.20 -28.16 -24.32
N GLU A 456 -0.99 -27.11 -24.56
CA GLU A 456 -1.98 -27.09 -25.64
C GLU A 456 -1.37 -26.91 -27.03
N LYS A 457 -0.35 -26.05 -27.15
CA LYS A 457 0.42 -25.87 -28.38
C LYS A 457 1.08 -27.18 -28.82
N GLU A 458 1.61 -27.96 -27.88
CA GLU A 458 2.25 -29.24 -28.18
C GLU A 458 1.24 -30.31 -28.63
N LYS A 459 0.02 -30.30 -28.08
CA LYS A 459 -0.99 -31.35 -28.32
C LYS A 459 -1.76 -31.20 -29.64
N ARG A 460 -1.88 -30.02 -30.27
CA ARG A 460 -2.79 -29.83 -31.43
C ARG A 460 -2.25 -28.87 -32.51
N LEU A 461 -1.54 -29.45 -33.49
CA LEU A 461 -1.08 -28.83 -34.75
C LEU A 461 -2.21 -28.48 -35.76
N VAL A 462 -3.39 -28.03 -35.30
CA VAL A 462 -4.44 -27.53 -36.20
C VAL A 462 -5.00 -26.22 -35.64
N GLU A 463 -4.68 -25.12 -36.29
CA GLU A 463 -4.99 -23.73 -35.89
C GLU A 463 -6.47 -23.49 -35.56
N THR A 464 -7.40 -24.22 -36.20
CA THR A 464 -8.84 -24.14 -35.93
C THR A 464 -9.23 -24.70 -34.56
N ILE A 465 -8.48 -25.66 -34.03
CA ILE A 465 -8.75 -26.28 -32.73
C ILE A 465 -8.17 -25.42 -31.60
N LEU A 466 -7.04 -24.74 -31.82
CA LEU A 466 -6.47 -23.80 -30.85
C LEU A 466 -7.47 -22.68 -30.51
N GLY A 467 -8.15 -22.12 -31.52
CA GLY A 467 -9.10 -21.02 -31.29
C GLY A 467 -10.36 -21.39 -30.51
N VAL A 468 -10.80 -22.65 -30.60
CA VAL A 468 -11.93 -23.17 -29.80
C VAL A 468 -11.43 -23.63 -28.44
N VAL A 469 -10.26 -24.26 -28.34
CA VAL A 469 -9.73 -24.78 -27.08
C VAL A 469 -9.21 -23.66 -26.17
N LEU A 470 -8.52 -22.63 -26.69
CA LEU A 470 -8.15 -21.43 -25.91
C LEU A 470 -9.38 -20.66 -25.38
N LEU A 471 -10.54 -20.87 -26.00
CA LEU A 471 -11.83 -20.28 -25.65
C LEU A 471 -12.69 -21.24 -24.77
N VAL A 472 -12.36 -22.54 -24.76
CA VAL A 472 -13.04 -23.64 -24.05
C VAL A 472 -12.21 -24.21 -22.89
N LEU A 473 -10.94 -23.81 -22.72
CA LEU A 473 -10.23 -23.88 -21.45
C LEU A 473 -11.18 -23.28 -20.42
N PRO A 474 -11.77 -24.10 -19.55
CA PRO A 474 -13.03 -23.76 -18.91
C PRO A 474 -12.75 -22.74 -17.82
N PHE A 475 -12.82 -21.48 -18.22
CA PHE A 475 -12.72 -20.32 -17.37
C PHE A 475 -14.02 -20.03 -16.62
N VAL A 476 -14.75 -21.09 -16.24
CA VAL A 476 -15.98 -20.98 -15.44
C VAL A 476 -15.58 -21.23 -13.99
N GLY A 477 -15.31 -20.14 -13.27
CA GLY A 477 -15.06 -20.10 -11.82
C GLY A 477 -13.64 -19.66 -11.43
N GLU A 478 -12.61 -20.03 -12.20
CA GLU A 478 -11.20 -19.69 -11.91
C GLU A 478 -10.67 -18.43 -12.64
N LEU A 479 -11.45 -17.70 -13.46
CA LEU A 479 -11.02 -16.43 -14.09
C LEU A 479 -11.61 -15.13 -13.54
N ASP A 480 -12.71 -15.15 -12.81
CA ASP A 480 -13.04 -13.99 -11.95
C ASP A 480 -11.79 -13.71 -11.08
N TYR A 481 -11.21 -14.78 -10.54
CA TYR A 481 -9.95 -14.80 -9.80
C TYR A 481 -8.76 -14.08 -10.48
N PHE A 482 -8.60 -14.28 -11.80
CA PHE A 482 -7.39 -13.87 -12.52
C PHE A 482 -7.50 -12.47 -13.12
N THR A 483 -8.66 -12.13 -13.69
CA THR A 483 -8.91 -10.79 -14.23
C THR A 483 -8.92 -9.75 -13.10
N GLU A 484 -9.54 -10.07 -11.96
CA GLU A 484 -9.54 -9.22 -10.77
C GLU A 484 -8.12 -9.01 -10.22
N SER A 485 -7.31 -10.07 -10.13
CA SER A 485 -5.96 -9.98 -9.58
C SER A 485 -5.00 -9.17 -10.45
N MET A 486 -5.12 -9.27 -11.78
CA MET A 486 -4.34 -8.44 -12.72
C MET A 486 -4.80 -6.97 -12.74
N VAL A 487 -6.09 -6.69 -12.54
CA VAL A 487 -6.59 -5.32 -12.34
C VAL A 487 -5.95 -4.69 -11.09
N VAL A 488 -5.88 -5.44 -9.99
CA VAL A 488 -5.26 -5.01 -8.73
C VAL A 488 -3.77 -4.75 -8.90
N LEU A 489 -3.05 -5.63 -9.60
CA LEU A 489 -1.65 -5.42 -9.95
C LEU A 489 -1.44 -4.19 -10.84
N GLY A 490 -2.31 -3.97 -11.82
CA GLY A 490 -2.28 -2.75 -12.65
C GLY A 490 -2.48 -1.48 -11.82
N ARG A 491 -3.36 -1.50 -10.82
CA ARG A 491 -3.52 -0.40 -9.85
C ARG A 491 -2.27 -0.22 -8.99
N MET A 492 -1.65 -1.31 -8.51
CA MET A 492 -0.39 -1.26 -7.78
C MET A 492 0.75 -0.69 -8.63
N LEU A 493 0.84 -1.05 -9.91
CA LEU A 493 1.86 -0.52 -10.83
C LEU A 493 1.74 1.00 -10.97
N ARG A 494 0.53 1.52 -11.18
CA ARG A 494 0.28 2.98 -11.28
C ARG A 494 0.79 3.71 -10.03
N LEU A 495 0.66 3.11 -8.85
CA LEU A 495 1.13 3.69 -7.60
C LEU A 495 2.62 3.48 -7.35
N ALA A 496 3.19 2.37 -7.82
CA ALA A 496 4.63 2.12 -7.76
C ALA A 496 5.41 3.01 -8.74
N THR A 497 4.79 3.46 -9.84
CA THR A 497 5.36 4.45 -10.76
C THR A 497 5.27 5.89 -10.22
N ASP A 498 4.36 6.14 -9.28
CA ASP A 498 4.28 7.40 -8.55
C ASP A 498 5.26 7.39 -7.37
N VAL A 499 6.54 7.69 -7.66
CA VAL A 499 7.63 7.85 -6.68
C VAL A 499 7.36 8.97 -5.63
N GLY A 500 6.21 9.66 -5.71
CA GLY A 500 5.77 10.70 -4.78
C GLY A 500 4.95 10.23 -3.56
N LEU A 501 4.61 8.94 -3.43
CA LEU A 501 3.68 8.46 -2.41
C LEU A 501 4.33 7.94 -1.11
N VAL A 502 5.57 8.31 -0.83
CA VAL A 502 6.15 8.17 0.52
C VAL A 502 5.70 9.36 1.36
N GLY A 503 4.43 9.36 1.81
CA GLY A 503 4.00 10.19 2.94
C GLY A 503 2.78 11.13 2.80
N THR A 504 1.92 11.04 1.76
CA THR A 504 0.81 12.02 1.57
C THR A 504 -0.60 11.46 1.55
N THR A 505 -0.85 10.20 1.93
CA THR A 505 -2.10 9.51 1.57
C THR A 505 -3.29 9.70 2.49
N ILE A 506 -3.18 10.39 3.61
CA ILE A 506 -4.34 10.47 4.52
C ILE A 506 -5.53 11.23 3.89
N TYR A 507 -5.28 12.16 2.96
CA TYR A 507 -6.34 12.91 2.28
C TYR A 507 -6.95 12.19 1.06
N SER A 508 -6.25 11.28 0.37
CA SER A 508 -6.77 10.63 -0.85
C SER A 508 -7.86 9.58 -0.60
N VAL A 509 -7.92 9.03 0.62
CA VAL A 509 -8.95 8.04 1.03
C VAL A 509 -10.35 8.64 1.04
N VAL A 510 -10.46 9.94 1.30
CA VAL A 510 -11.76 10.62 1.44
C VAL A 510 -12.46 10.75 0.08
N GLU A 511 -11.72 10.71 -1.03
CA GLU A 511 -12.23 10.89 -2.38
C GLU A 511 -12.62 9.56 -3.06
N ASP A 512 -11.93 8.45 -2.76
CA ASP A 512 -12.24 7.11 -3.30
C ASP A 512 -11.91 5.98 -2.29
N PRO A 513 -12.92 5.37 -1.64
CA PRO A 513 -12.73 4.26 -0.70
C PRO A 513 -12.03 3.03 -1.30
N SER A 514 -12.13 2.81 -2.62
CA SER A 514 -11.51 1.67 -3.29
C SER A 514 -9.97 1.76 -3.34
N LEU A 515 -9.40 2.95 -3.06
CA LEU A 515 -7.97 3.19 -2.94
C LEU A 515 -7.43 3.02 -1.51
N ALA A 516 -8.31 2.84 -0.51
CA ALA A 516 -7.91 2.64 0.89
C ALA A 516 -6.86 1.53 1.08
N PRO A 517 -6.97 0.34 0.43
CA PRO A 517 -6.00 -0.74 0.56
C PRO A 517 -4.59 -0.33 0.12
N LEU A 518 -4.51 0.38 -1.00
CA LEU A 518 -3.24 0.80 -1.56
C LEU A 518 -2.64 1.96 -0.77
N THR A 519 -3.49 2.84 -0.24
CA THR A 519 -3.10 3.88 0.73
C THR A 519 -2.51 3.27 2.00
N ILE A 520 -3.14 2.22 2.53
CA ILE A 520 -2.65 1.49 3.70
C ILE A 520 -1.28 0.88 3.40
N LEU A 521 -1.16 0.16 2.28
CA LEU A 521 0.08 -0.48 1.87
C LEU A 521 1.21 0.55 1.73
N THR A 522 0.98 1.65 1.02
CA THR A 522 1.98 2.71 0.82
C THR A 522 2.40 3.40 2.10
N ALA A 523 1.45 3.68 3.02
CA ALA A 523 1.77 4.27 4.32
C ALA A 523 2.69 3.37 5.15
N LEU A 524 2.38 2.07 5.24
CA LEU A 524 3.19 1.13 6.00
C LEU A 524 4.54 0.83 5.33
N MET A 525 4.59 0.74 4.00
CA MET A 525 5.85 0.64 3.25
C MET A 525 6.70 1.91 3.42
N GLY A 526 6.09 3.06 3.66
CA GLY A 526 6.76 4.33 3.99
C GLY A 526 7.28 4.42 5.42
N GLY A 527 7.04 3.41 6.27
CA GLY A 527 7.45 3.39 7.67
C GLY A 527 6.48 4.10 8.63
N ALA A 528 5.28 4.46 8.18
CA ALA A 528 4.31 5.12 9.03
C ALA A 528 3.69 4.13 10.02
N ARG A 529 3.87 4.39 11.33
CA ARG A 529 3.52 3.44 12.40
C ARG A 529 3.02 4.11 13.68
N THR A 530 2.49 5.31 13.57
CA THR A 530 1.95 6.03 14.74
C THR A 530 0.51 5.58 15.05
N PRO A 531 0.04 5.72 16.30
CA PRO A 531 -1.37 5.48 16.63
C PRO A 531 -2.35 6.21 15.71
N GLU A 532 -2.05 7.47 15.37
CA GLU A 532 -2.87 8.28 14.46
C GLU A 532 -2.90 7.70 13.04
N THR A 533 -1.74 7.27 12.52
CA THR A 533 -1.68 6.62 11.21
C THR A 533 -2.56 5.39 11.19
N PHE A 534 -2.38 4.47 12.13
CA PHE A 534 -3.16 3.23 12.21
C PHE A 534 -4.65 3.50 12.35
N SER A 535 -5.05 4.43 13.22
CA SER A 535 -6.46 4.75 13.41
C SER A 535 -7.10 5.29 12.13
N THR A 536 -6.38 6.17 11.43
CA THR A 536 -6.89 6.78 10.19
C THR A 536 -6.99 5.77 9.05
N THR A 537 -5.97 4.91 8.90
CA THR A 537 -5.95 3.87 7.88
C THR A 537 -6.91 2.72 8.17
N ALA A 538 -7.16 2.40 9.45
CA ALA A 538 -8.20 1.46 9.83
C ALA A 538 -9.60 2.03 9.58
N ALA A 539 -9.82 3.32 9.87
CA ALA A 539 -11.07 4.00 9.52
C ALA A 539 -11.32 4.02 8.00
N ALA A 540 -10.25 4.15 7.20
CA ALA A 540 -10.29 4.00 5.75
C ALA A 540 -10.75 2.60 5.33
N ARG A 541 -10.09 1.56 5.86
CA ARG A 541 -10.44 0.16 5.58
C ARG A 541 -11.90 -0.13 5.92
N ARG A 542 -12.40 0.37 7.06
CA ARG A 542 -13.78 0.16 7.53
C ARG A 542 -14.85 0.77 6.62
N LYS A 543 -14.50 1.69 5.72
CA LYS A 543 -15.43 2.26 4.74
C LYS A 543 -15.55 1.45 3.45
N MET A 544 -14.69 0.46 3.25
CA MET A 544 -14.77 -0.42 2.09
C MET A 544 -16.04 -1.26 2.14
N THR A 545 -16.70 -1.36 0.99
CA THR A 545 -17.83 -2.26 0.77
C THR A 545 -17.36 -3.67 0.44
N ASP A 546 -18.27 -4.65 0.48
CA ASP A 546 -17.95 -6.01 0.03
C ASP A 546 -17.53 -6.03 -1.45
N GLU A 547 -18.14 -5.16 -2.28
CA GLU A 547 -17.75 -4.97 -3.69
C GLU A 547 -16.31 -4.44 -3.81
N ASP A 548 -15.90 -3.51 -2.95
CA ASP A 548 -14.52 -3.01 -2.93
C ASP A 548 -13.52 -4.11 -2.52
N ILE A 549 -13.91 -5.00 -1.60
CA ILE A 549 -13.09 -6.13 -1.13
C ILE A 549 -13.01 -7.21 -2.21
N GLU A 550 -14.10 -7.49 -2.92
CA GLU A 550 -14.13 -8.41 -4.06
C GLU A 550 -13.23 -7.91 -5.19
N ALA A 551 -13.26 -6.61 -5.48
CA ALA A 551 -12.40 -6.00 -6.49
C ALA A 551 -10.89 -6.07 -6.17
N LEU A 552 -10.50 -6.38 -4.92
CA LEU A 552 -9.09 -6.64 -4.55
C LEU A 552 -8.63 -8.04 -4.87
N GLY A 553 -9.56 -8.88 -5.30
CA GLY A 553 -9.28 -10.23 -5.70
C GLY A 553 -9.46 -11.26 -4.59
N PRO A 554 -9.39 -12.52 -4.99
CA PRO A 554 -9.86 -13.69 -4.24
C PRO A 554 -8.98 -14.07 -3.05
N VAL A 555 -7.65 -13.95 -3.16
CA VAL A 555 -6.74 -14.20 -2.03
C VAL A 555 -6.98 -13.17 -0.96
N PHE A 556 -7.12 -11.90 -1.35
CA PHE A 556 -7.46 -10.84 -0.41
C PHE A 556 -8.81 -11.12 0.26
N LYS A 557 -9.86 -11.40 -0.51
CA LYS A 557 -11.20 -11.71 -0.01
C LYS A 557 -11.19 -12.88 0.98
N ASN A 558 -10.54 -13.99 0.62
CA ASN A 558 -10.47 -15.17 1.46
C ASN A 558 -9.71 -14.92 2.77
N ASN A 559 -8.57 -14.23 2.69
CA ASN A 559 -7.83 -13.83 3.87
C ASN A 559 -8.60 -12.82 4.74
N ASN A 560 -9.37 -11.92 4.12
CA ASN A 560 -10.25 -11.00 4.83
C ASN A 560 -11.36 -11.73 5.58
N MET A 561 -11.98 -12.77 5.00
CA MET A 561 -12.97 -13.60 5.71
C MET A 561 -12.35 -14.29 6.92
N ASN A 562 -11.17 -14.88 6.78
CA ASN A 562 -10.42 -15.50 7.88
C ASN A 562 -10.00 -14.49 8.96
N TYR A 563 -9.72 -13.25 8.57
CA TYR A 563 -9.47 -12.18 9.51
C TYR A 563 -10.74 -11.75 10.25
N GLN A 564 -11.88 -11.62 9.56
CA GLN A 564 -13.15 -11.21 10.17
C GLN A 564 -13.70 -12.26 11.13
N SER A 565 -13.40 -13.55 10.96
CA SER A 565 -13.77 -14.57 11.96
C SER A 565 -13.06 -14.31 13.30
N VAL A 566 -11.75 -14.03 13.25
CA VAL A 566 -10.94 -13.63 14.42
C VAL A 566 -11.41 -12.28 14.98
N ALA A 567 -11.48 -11.24 14.16
CA ALA A 567 -11.86 -9.89 14.62
C ALA A 567 -13.33 -9.79 15.10
N GLY A 568 -14.23 -10.61 14.55
CA GLY A 568 -15.63 -10.68 14.94
C GLY A 568 -15.83 -11.33 16.31
N GLN A 569 -14.98 -12.29 16.68
CA GLN A 569 -14.97 -12.91 18.01
C GLN A 569 -14.42 -11.95 19.07
N CYS A 570 -13.29 -11.25 18.81
CA CYS A 570 -12.75 -10.24 19.73
C CYS A 570 -13.75 -9.12 20.08
N ARG A 571 -14.55 -8.68 19.09
CA ARG A 571 -15.58 -7.64 19.29
C ARG A 571 -16.77 -8.10 20.13
N LYS A 572 -17.09 -9.40 20.15
CA LYS A 572 -18.16 -9.95 20.99
C LYS A 572 -17.73 -9.98 22.45
N GLU A 573 -16.51 -10.40 22.75
CA GLU A 573 -16.00 -10.51 24.12
C GLU A 573 -15.79 -9.16 24.80
N LEU A 574 -15.46 -8.09 24.04
CA LEU A 574 -15.37 -6.72 24.57
C LEU A 574 -16.74 -6.05 24.84
N SER A 575 -17.83 -6.67 24.39
CA SER A 575 -19.21 -6.12 24.50
C SER A 575 -20.07 -6.80 25.57
N THR A 576 -19.51 -7.80 26.25
CA THR A 576 -20.06 -8.54 27.40
C THR A 576 -19.21 -8.28 28.62
#